data_AF-A0A5N5WAX0-F1
#
_entry.id   AF-A0A5N5WAX0-F1
#
_cell.length_a   1.000
_cell.length_b   1.000
_cell.length_c   1.000
_cell.angle_alpha   90.00
_cell.angle_beta   90.00
_cell.angle_gamma   90.00
#
_symmetry.space_group_name_H-M   'P 1'
#
loop_
_entity.id
_entity.type
_entity.pdbx_description
1 polymer ?
#
loop_
_entity_poly.entity_id
_entity_poly.type
_entity_poly.pdbx_seq_one_letter_code
_entity_poly.pdbx_strand_id
1 'polypeptide(L)' 'MSAVPGPRREEPKAIGERRAGCAECRRLREEFARAVRSGDRAAAEGVMAARGLHEYAAHWGAN' A
#
# COMPACT_ATOMS: atom_id res chain seq x y z
N MET A 1 28.46 29.03 14.14
CA MET A 1 27.26 28.75 14.96
C MET A 1 26.36 27.83 14.14
N SER A 2 26.09 26.65 14.67
CA SER A 2 25.63 25.47 13.92
C SER A 2 24.18 25.58 13.46
N ALA A 3 23.93 25.22 12.19
CA ALA A 3 22.59 24.99 11.67
C ALA A 3 21.98 23.80 12.43
N VAL A 4 20.87 24.02 13.14
CA VAL A 4 20.09 22.96 13.76
C VAL A 4 19.48 22.13 12.63
N PRO A 5 19.84 20.85 12.45
CA PRO A 5 19.13 20.00 11.51
C PRO A 5 17.71 19.84 12.05
N GLY A 6 16.73 20.45 11.38
CA GLY A 6 15.32 20.21 11.67
C GLY A 6 15.01 18.71 11.63
N PRO A 7 13.98 18.24 12.35
CA PRO A 7 13.66 16.82 12.39
C PRO A 7 13.49 16.36 10.94
N ARG A 8 14.35 15.41 10.51
CA ARG A 8 14.18 14.76 9.22
C ARG A 8 12.78 14.19 9.27
N ARG A 9 11.83 14.80 8.55
CA ARG A 9 10.59 14.13 8.17
C ARG A 9 11.10 12.87 7.50
N GLU A 10 10.99 11.75 8.20
CA GLU A 10 11.21 10.46 7.61
C GLU A 10 10.14 10.41 6.52
N GLU A 11 10.52 10.82 5.30
CA GLU A 11 9.66 10.67 4.13
C GLU A 11 9.22 9.22 4.19
N PRO A 12 7.91 8.96 4.34
CA PRO A 12 7.44 7.63 4.62
C PRO A 12 7.94 6.77 3.48
N LYS A 13 9.00 5.97 3.75
CA LYS A 13 9.68 5.13 2.75
C LYS A 13 8.59 4.56 1.90
N ALA A 14 8.55 4.99 0.63
CA ALA A 14 7.37 4.92 -0.20
C ALA A 14 6.70 3.58 0.07
N ILE A 15 5.44 3.60 0.51
CA ILE A 15 4.79 2.39 1.03
C ILE A 15 4.84 1.24 0.01
N GLY A 16 5.13 1.55 -1.27
CA GLY A 16 5.48 0.61 -2.34
C GLY A 16 6.75 -0.25 -2.16
N GLU A 17 7.83 0.19 -1.51
CA GLU A 17 9.10 -0.58 -1.45
C GLU A 17 9.06 -1.74 -0.44
N ARG A 18 8.39 -1.58 0.72
CA ARG A 18 8.17 -2.69 1.67
C ARG A 18 7.13 -3.72 1.18
N ARG A 19 6.40 -3.42 0.10
CA ARG A 19 5.25 -4.21 -0.39
C ARG A 19 5.57 -5.24 -1.46
N ALA A 20 6.79 -5.30 -1.98
CA ALA A 20 7.15 -6.28 -3.02
C ALA A 20 7.13 -7.75 -2.52
N GLY A 21 7.24 -7.96 -1.21
CA GLY A 21 7.31 -9.30 -0.58
C GLY A 21 6.04 -9.82 0.10
N CYS A 22 4.98 -9.00 0.26
CA CYS A 22 3.76 -9.47 0.92
C CYS A 22 2.91 -10.32 -0.03
N ALA A 23 2.66 -11.58 0.33
CA ALA A 23 1.85 -12.51 -0.46
C ALA A 23 0.43 -11.98 -0.71
N GLU A 24 -0.18 -11.38 0.30
CA GLU A 24 -1.53 -10.79 0.19
C GLU A 24 -1.54 -9.56 -0.74
N CYS A 25 -0.55 -8.67 -0.62
CA CYS A 25 -0.39 -7.55 -1.55
C CYS A 25 -0.18 -8.01 -3.00
N ARG A 26 0.53 -9.13 -3.22
CA ARG A 26 0.71 -9.73 -4.56
C ARG A 26 -0.62 -10.23 -5.10
N ARG A 27 -1.37 -11.00 -4.30
CA ARG A 27 -2.70 -11.50 -4.67
C ARG A 27 -3.66 -10.36 -5.05
N LEU A 28 -3.74 -9.31 -4.24
CA LEU A 28 -4.59 -8.14 -4.52
C LEU A 28 -4.18 -7.43 -5.81
N ARG A 29 -2.88 -7.36 -6.15
CA ARG A 29 -2.44 -6.80 -7.43
C ARG A 29 -2.88 -7.65 -8.63
N GLU A 30 -2.81 -8.97 -8.51
CA GLU A 30 -3.25 -9.90 -9.56
C GLU A 30 -4.77 -9.84 -9.78
N GLU A 31 -5.56 -9.79 -8.69
CA GLU A 31 -7.01 -9.61 -8.74
C GLU A 31 -7.39 -8.27 -9.36
N PHE A 32 -6.71 -7.18 -8.98
CA PHE A 32 -6.92 -5.86 -9.58
C PHE A 32 -6.65 -5.89 -11.09
N ALA A 33 -5.52 -6.48 -11.50
CA ALA A 33 -5.17 -6.60 -12.91
C ALA A 33 -6.19 -7.45 -13.69
N ARG A 34 -6.76 -8.49 -13.06
CA ARG A 34 -7.84 -9.28 -13.64
C ARG A 34 -9.12 -8.46 -13.81
N ALA A 35 -9.54 -7.72 -12.78
CA ALA A 35 -10.73 -6.88 -12.80
C ALA A 35 -10.64 -5.77 -13.86
N VAL A 36 -9.47 -5.12 -13.97
CA VAL A 36 -9.21 -4.12 -15.02
C VAL A 36 -9.29 -4.75 -16.41
N ARG A 37 -8.69 -5.94 -16.62
CA ARG A 37 -8.76 -6.63 -17.91
C ARG A 37 -10.17 -7.08 -18.28
N SER A 38 -11.01 -7.43 -17.31
CA SER A 38 -12.41 -7.78 -17.56
C SER A 38 -13.33 -6.56 -17.70
N GLY A 39 -12.83 -5.34 -17.48
CA GLY A 39 -13.63 -4.12 -17.45
C GLY A 39 -14.58 -4.03 -16.24
N ASP A 40 -14.35 -4.85 -15.21
CA ASP A 40 -15.17 -4.87 -14.01
C ASP A 40 -14.68 -3.79 -13.03
N ARG A 41 -15.27 -2.61 -13.16
CA ARG A 41 -14.94 -1.45 -12.33
C ARG A 41 -15.27 -1.66 -10.85
N ALA A 42 -16.38 -2.32 -10.53
CA ALA A 42 -16.78 -2.58 -9.15
C ALA A 42 -15.79 -3.52 -8.46
N ALA A 43 -15.35 -4.57 -9.16
CA ALA A 43 -14.30 -5.46 -8.65
C ALA A 43 -12.97 -4.71 -8.47
N ALA A 44 -12.58 -3.85 -9.41
CA ALA A 44 -11.34 -3.08 -9.31
C ALA A 44 -11.34 -2.12 -8.09
N GLU A 45 -12.46 -1.43 -7.85
CA GLU A 45 -12.65 -0.55 -6.70
C GLU A 45 -12.65 -1.34 -5.38
N GLY A 46 -13.30 -2.51 -5.34
CA GLY A 46 -13.30 -3.41 -4.18
C GLY A 46 -11.89 -3.89 -3.82
N VAL A 47 -11.08 -4.27 -4.82
CA VAL A 47 -9.69 -4.70 -4.59
C VAL A 47 -8.81 -3.55 -4.12
N MET A 48 -9.03 -2.33 -4.62
CA MET A 48 -8.34 -1.13 -4.13
C MET A 48 -8.65 -0.85 -2.65
N ALA A 49 -9.92 -0.98 -2.25
CA ALA A 49 -10.34 -0.81 -0.86
C ALA A 49 -9.73 -1.88 0.07
N ALA A 50 -9.77 -3.15 -0.35
CA ALA A 50 -9.17 -4.27 0.38
C ALA A 50 -7.66 -4.07 0.58
N ARG A 51 -6.98 -3.60 -0.47
CA ARG A 51 -5.56 -3.25 -0.40
C ARG A 51 -5.30 -2.10 0.57
N GLY A 52 -6.09 -1.04 0.54
CA GLY A 52 -5.98 0.08 1.50
C GLY A 52 -6.13 -0.37 2.95
N LEU A 53 -7.10 -1.26 3.24
CA LEU A 53 -7.33 -1.82 4.57
C LEU A 53 -6.16 -2.69 5.04
N HIS A 54 -5.65 -3.57 4.18
CA HIS A 54 -4.49 -4.41 4.50
C HIS A 54 -3.27 -3.54 4.84
N GLU A 55 -3.07 -2.46 4.09
CA GLU A 55 -1.96 -1.54 4.28
C GLU A 55 -2.10 -0.72 5.55
N TYR A 56 -3.33 -0.30 5.88
CA TYR A 56 -3.65 0.35 7.13
C TYR A 56 -3.40 -0.60 8.33
N ALA A 57 -3.89 -1.83 8.26
CA ALA A 57 -3.69 -2.85 9.29
C ALA A 57 -2.20 -3.20 9.46
N ALA A 58 -1.43 -3.28 8.37
CA ALA A 58 0.01 -3.52 8.45
C ALA A 58 0.79 -2.35 9.07
N HIS A 59 0.28 -1.12 8.96
CA HIS A 59 0.92 0.09 9.50
C HIS A 59 0.52 0.38 10.95
N TRP A 60 -0.70 0.02 11.35
CA TRP A 60 -1.28 0.42 12.65
C TRP A 60 -1.72 -0.77 13.54
N GLY A 61 -1.79 -1.98 13.00
CA GLY A 61 -2.26 -3.19 13.68
C GLY A 61 -1.17 -3.99 14.40
N ALA A 62 0.04 -3.44 14.55
CA ALA A 62 1.02 -3.97 15.50
C ALA A 62 0.75 -3.34 16.89
N ASN A 63 -0.31 -3.78 17.55
CA ASN A 63 -0.51 -3.67 19.00
C ASN A 63 -0.86 -5.06 19.54
#